data_AF-A0A3C0GKI2-F1
#
_entry.id   AF-A0A3C0GKI2-F1
#
_cell.length_a   1.000
_cell.length_b   1.000
_cell.length_c   1.000
_cell.angle_alpha   90.00
_cell.angle_beta   90.00
_cell.angle_gamma   90.00
#
_symmetry.space_group_name_H-M   'P 1'
#
loop_
_entity.id
_entity.type
_entity.pdbx_description
1 polymer ?
#
loop_
_entity_poly.entity_id
_entity_poly.type
_entity_poly.pdbx_seq_one_letter_code
_entity_poly.pdbx_strand_id
1 'polypeptide(L)' 'THTSVGIGDAVKAVETPVIEVHISNTHKREEFRHISYISPAANGVILGFGLKSYDLAIESFLF' A
#
# COMPACT_ATOMS: atom_id res chain seq x y z
N THR A 1 4.04 -7.00 -1.10
CA THR A 1 4.17 -6.23 0.15
C THR A 1 4.76 -7.01 1.33
N HIS A 2 4.40 -8.28 1.53
CA HIS A 2 4.80 -9.06 2.71
C HIS A 2 6.23 -9.66 2.68
N THR A 3 7.02 -9.42 1.64
CA THR A 3 8.31 -10.10 1.44
C THR A 3 9.42 -9.22 0.90
N SER A 4 9.10 -8.31 -0.03
CA SER A 4 10.12 -7.54 -0.75
C SER A 4 10.55 -6.31 0.03
N VAL A 5 11.60 -6.46 0.84
CA VAL A 5 12.30 -5.33 1.48
C VAL A 5 12.88 -4.40 0.42
N GLY A 6 13.45 -4.94 -0.67
CA GLY A 6 14.04 -4.13 -1.74
C GLY A 6 13.05 -3.18 -2.44
N ILE A 7 11.78 -3.58 -2.60
CA ILE A 7 10.75 -2.65 -3.10
C ILE A 7 10.43 -1.59 -2.03
N GLY A 8 10.37 -1.96 -0.76
CA GLY A 8 10.20 -1.00 0.34
C GLY A 8 11.30 0.05 0.36
N ASP A 9 12.56 -0.34 0.16
CA ASP A 9 13.69 0.57 0.11
C ASP A 9 13.67 1.45 -1.15
N ALA A 10 13.28 0.90 -2.30
CA ALA A 10 13.09 1.69 -3.52
C ALA A 10 12.01 2.76 -3.33
N VAL A 11 10.90 2.44 -2.66
CA VAL A 11 9.84 3.41 -2.32
C VAL A 11 10.34 4.48 -1.35
N LYS A 12 11.18 4.13 -0.35
CA LYS A 12 11.80 5.13 0.54
C LYS A 12 12.76 6.09 -0.17
N ALA A 13 13.36 5.65 -1.29
CA ALA A 13 14.39 6.41 -1.98
C ALA A 13 13.84 7.42 -2.98
N VAL A 14 12.56 7.34 -3.35
CA VAL A 14 11.93 8.26 -4.29
C VAL A 14 11.27 9.43 -3.58
N GLU A 15 11.28 10.60 -4.21
CA GLU A 15 10.56 11.79 -3.71
C GLU A 15 9.09 11.83 -4.16
N THR A 16 8.75 11.05 -5.19
CA THR A 16 7.40 10.96 -5.74
C THR A 16 6.45 10.32 -4.72
N PRO A 17 5.26 10.89 -4.46
CA PRO A 17 4.27 10.29 -3.57
C PRO A 17 3.85 8.87 -4.00
N VAL A 18 3.72 7.96 -3.04
CA VAL A 18 3.34 6.55 -3.26
C VAL A 18 2.18 6.17 -2.36
N ILE A 19 1.14 5.56 -2.94
CA ILE A 19 0.00 4.99 -2.21
C ILE A 19 -0.02 3.48 -2.44
N GLU A 20 -0.05 2.70 -1.36
CA GLU A 20 -0.15 1.25 -1.42
C GLU A 20 -1.63 0.82 -1.46
N VAL A 21 -1.98 -0.06 -2.40
CA VAL A 21 -3.37 -0.50 -2.61
C VAL A 21 -3.50 -2.02 -2.50
N HIS A 22 -4.49 -2.47 -1.74
CA HIS A 22 -4.91 -3.88 -1.68
C HIS A 22 -6.41 -4.04 -1.94
N ILE A 23 -6.76 -4.84 -2.94
CA ILE A 23 -8.16 -5.11 -3.31
C ILE A 23 -8.95 -5.72 -2.12
N SER A 24 -8.35 -6.70 -1.44
CA SER A 24 -8.94 -7.38 -0.28
C SER A 24 -8.44 -6.76 1.04
N ASN A 25 -9.21 -6.92 2.12
CA ASN A 25 -8.73 -6.55 3.45
C ASN A 25 -7.69 -7.56 3.94
N THR A 26 -6.42 -7.20 3.88
CA THR A 26 -5.28 -8.04 4.29
C THR A 26 -5.28 -8.37 5.77
N HIS A 27 -5.80 -7.50 6.64
CA HIS A 27 -5.92 -7.74 8.09
C HIS A 27 -7.00 -8.76 8.45
N LYS A 28 -7.96 -9.04 7.55
CA LYS A 28 -8.96 -10.11 7.75
C LYS A 28 -8.51 -11.49 7.27
N ARG A 29 -7.26 -11.58 6.82
CA ARG A 29 -6.70 -12.78 6.18
C ARG A 29 -5.60 -13.40 7.06
N GLU A 30 -4.80 -14.29 6.50
CA GLU A 30 -3.72 -14.99 7.21
C GLU A 30 -2.71 -14.01 7.83
N GLU A 31 -2.14 -14.36 8.98
CA GLU A 31 -1.28 -13.47 9.79
C GLU A 31 -0.10 -12.88 9.00
N PHE A 32 0.53 -13.67 8.12
CA PHE A 32 1.64 -13.19 7.31
C PHE A 32 1.25 -12.06 6.34
N ARG A 33 -0.05 -11.83 6.10
CA ARG A 33 -0.56 -10.73 5.28
C ARG A 33 -0.78 -9.44 6.05
N HIS A 34 -0.65 -9.46 7.37
CA HIS A 34 -0.89 -8.27 8.19
C HIS A 34 0.30 -7.32 8.18
N ILE A 35 1.48 -7.82 7.78
CA ILE A 35 2.74 -7.07 7.78
C ILE A 35 3.09 -6.65 6.36
N SER A 36 3.32 -5.37 6.15
CA SER A 36 3.77 -4.81 4.88
C SER A 36 5.14 -4.16 5.05
N TYR A 37 6.11 -4.51 4.20
CA TYR A 37 7.41 -3.84 4.14
C TYR A 37 7.38 -2.57 3.29
N ILE A 38 6.28 -2.31 2.59
CA ILE A 38 6.10 -1.14 1.71
C ILE A 38 5.32 -0.04 2.44
N SER A 39 4.33 -0.39 3.27
CA SER A 39 3.42 0.55 3.93
C SER A 39 4.14 1.61 4.76
N PRO A 40 5.21 1.29 5.52
CA PRO A 40 5.95 2.31 6.28
C PRO A 40 6.64 3.36 5.41
N ALA A 41 6.85 3.08 4.13
CA ALA A 41 7.48 3.97 3.16
C ALA A 41 6.48 4.70 2.26
N ALA A 42 5.24 4.23 2.19
CA ALA A 42 4.17 4.86 1.41
C ALA A 42 3.56 6.04 2.17
N ASN A 43 2.98 7.01 1.44
CA ASN A 43 2.22 8.12 2.01
C ASN A 43 0.91 7.65 2.65
N GLY A 44 0.37 6.52 2.19
CA GLY A 44 -0.86 5.95 2.70
C GLY A 44 -1.09 4.53 2.18
N VAL A 45 -2.00 3.81 2.85
CA VAL A 45 -2.43 2.48 2.44
C VAL A 45 -3.95 2.41 2.39
N ILE A 46 -4.50 1.87 1.29
CA ILE A 46 -5.93 1.66 1.10
C ILE A 46 -6.16 0.18 0.85
N LEU A 47 -6.99 -0.44 1.69
CA LEU A 47 -7.23 -1.89 1.64
C LEU A 47 -8.67 -2.27 1.89
N GLY A 48 -9.17 -3.24 1.13
CA GLY A 48 -10.47 -3.88 1.39
C GLY A 48 -11.70 -3.25 0.74
N PHE A 49 -11.51 -2.28 -0.16
CA PHE A 49 -12.61 -1.67 -0.92
C PHE A 49 -12.77 -2.25 -2.33
N GLY A 50 -12.16 -3.40 -2.61
CA GLY A 50 -12.18 -3.98 -3.95
C GLY A 50 -11.43 -3.10 -4.95
N LEU A 51 -11.93 -3.04 -6.19
CA LEU A 51 -11.35 -2.20 -7.24
C LEU A 51 -11.48 -0.70 -6.97
N LYS A 52 -12.48 -0.27 -6.19
CA LYS A 52 -12.66 1.14 -5.79
C LYS A 52 -11.46 1.70 -5.03
N SER A 53 -10.62 0.83 -4.45
CA SER A 53 -9.37 1.24 -3.80
C SER A 53 -8.43 1.99 -4.75
N TYR A 54 -8.46 1.69 -6.06
CA TYR A 54 -7.67 2.43 -7.05
C TYR A 54 -8.19 3.85 -7.27
N ASP A 55 -9.51 4.02 -7.37
CA ASP A 55 -10.13 5.35 -7.51
C ASP A 55 -9.78 6.23 -6.31
N LEU A 56 -9.93 5.69 -5.09
CA LEU A 56 -9.57 6.38 -3.85
C LEU A 56 -8.08 6.71 -3.78
N ALA A 57 -7.20 5.85 -4.30
CA ALA A 57 -5.77 6.13 -4.35
C ALA A 57 -5.45 7.28 -5.32
N ILE A 58 -6.11 7.32 -6.49
CA ILE A 58 -5.97 8.41 -7.46
C ILE A 58 -6.48 9.72 -6.84
N GLU A 59 -7.67 9.69 -6.22
CA GLU A 59 -8.25 10.85 -5.54
C GLU A 59 -7.34 11.40 -4.44
N SER A 60 -6.62 10.53 -3.72
CA SER A 60 -5.70 10.95 -2.65
C SER A 60 -4.49 11.78 -3.13
N PHE A 61 -4.19 11.78 -4.44
CA PHE A 61 -3.13 12.63 -5.01
C PHE A 61 -3.63 14.01 -5.46
N LEU A 62 -4.95 14.25 -5.44
CA LEU A 62 -5.55 15.51 -5.90
C LEU A 62 -5.67 16.56 -4.79
N PHE A 63 -5.36 16.21 -3.54
CA PHE A 63 -5.46 17.05 -2.35
C PHE A 63 -4.19 16.94 -1.51
#